data_AF-A0A437M8S8-F1
#
_entry.id   AF-A0A437M8S8-F1
#
_cell.length_a   1.000
_cell.length_b   1.000
_cell.length_c   1.000
_cell.angle_alpha   90.00
_cell.angle_beta   90.00
_cell.angle_gamma   90.00
#
_symmetry.space_group_name_H-M   'P 1'
#
loop_
_entity.id
_entity.type
_entity.pdbx_description
1 polymer ?
#
loop_
_entity_poly.entity_id
_entity_poly.type
_entity_poly.pdbx_seq_one_letter_code
_entity_poly.pdbx_strand_id
1 'polypeptide(L)'
;MNHPALARIRRPILGALGIGIVVGLIAFALLCLANRASLGDNNTATVRAAFASGDLQDKDWLPGNTDIGHHQFNDCLILLQAIDQRGTAAQQTVSPIIWTDMPGGMCAKLHAFAERGGPTPPVAFYNRYLHGHTALTRYLLPGHSVAAIRELYKKTEIRLLMLGIGVAMLTVALRRRRAAAGLVWLAVFIAFARFFGIEAFGQSLGHGPADIVFIAAMLALAIANLAGGVRLWVLLVGAAIFGALTIDFEFLSGGLPLGTALVIGGAALALRSTAKTPPALAAVSATIAFGAAVVTTIIAKLALVATTFGAGALTQIARSTEMRMAIIPATGEPVDASFARFLSELFWNLDVLAPGAWPLPVLAIALGIAGGLWALFVLRRHPDARVHQTAWLLAGSNVALLVWVLATRQHIVLHAWFMDRIFAWTIASGFGLFAYGAIKRRSA
;
A
#
# COMPACT_ATOMS: atom_id res chain seq x y z
N MET A 1 -44.14 -3.30 4.76
CA MET A 1 -43.41 -3.80 5.94
C MET A 1 -42.00 -3.20 5.97
N ASN A 2 -41.81 -2.08 6.67
CA ASN A 2 -40.47 -1.50 6.88
C ASN A 2 -39.82 -2.24 8.05
N HIS A 3 -39.02 -3.28 7.76
CA HIS A 3 -38.35 -4.05 8.81
C HIS A 3 -37.25 -3.22 9.48
N PRO A 4 -37.35 -2.89 10.78
CA PRO A 4 -36.35 -2.08 11.50
C PRO A 4 -34.95 -2.71 11.53
N ALA A 5 -34.84 -4.02 11.29
CA ALA A 5 -33.56 -4.72 11.13
C ALA A 5 -32.79 -4.30 9.87
N LEU A 6 -33.47 -4.16 8.71
CA LEU A 6 -32.85 -3.74 7.46
C LEU A 6 -32.33 -2.30 7.55
N ALA A 7 -33.07 -1.41 8.23
CA ALA A 7 -32.65 -0.02 8.45
C ALA A 7 -31.36 0.10 9.28
N ARG A 8 -31.12 -0.82 10.23
CA ARG A 8 -29.90 -0.85 11.06
C ARG A 8 -28.65 -1.23 10.27
N ILE A 9 -28.80 -2.00 9.19
CA ILE A 9 -27.70 -2.42 8.30
C ILE A 9 -27.48 -1.38 7.19
N ARG A 10 -28.57 -0.90 6.58
CA ARG A 10 -28.51 0.02 5.44
C ARG A 10 -27.87 1.37 5.78
N ARG A 11 -28.16 1.92 6.96
CA ARG A 11 -27.64 3.26 7.37
C ARG A 11 -26.11 3.31 7.45
N PRO A 12 -25.41 2.39 8.17
CA PRO A 12 -23.95 2.35 8.17
C PRO A 12 -23.33 2.20 6.78
N ILE A 13 -23.92 1.36 5.92
CA ILE A 13 -23.42 1.10 4.57
C ILE A 13 -23.54 2.35 3.69
N LEU A 14 -24.72 2.98 3.65
CA LEU A 14 -24.91 4.20 2.88
C LEU A 14 -24.05 5.35 3.41
N GLY A 15 -23.91 5.45 4.73
CA GLY A 15 -23.01 6.42 5.37
C GLY A 15 -21.55 6.20 4.98
N ALA A 16 -21.09 4.95 4.97
CA ALA A 16 -19.75 4.58 4.53
C ALA A 16 -19.50 4.94 3.06
N LEU A 17 -20.44 4.61 2.17
CA LEU A 17 -20.35 4.95 0.75
C LEU A 17 -20.27 6.47 0.54
N GLY A 18 -21.17 7.23 1.18
CA GLY A 18 -21.17 8.69 1.08
C GLY A 18 -19.89 9.34 1.61
N ILE A 19 -19.40 8.88 2.78
CA ILE A 19 -18.11 9.34 3.34
C ILE A 19 -16.96 9.02 2.38
N GLY A 20 -16.90 7.80 1.85
CA GLY A 20 -15.86 7.37 0.91
C GLY A 20 -15.83 8.25 -0.34
N ILE A 21 -16.99 8.51 -0.95
CA ILE A 21 -17.10 9.38 -2.13
C ILE A 21 -16.61 10.80 -1.82
N VAL A 22 -17.09 11.42 -0.74
CA VAL A 22 -16.72 12.79 -0.39
C VAL A 22 -15.22 12.90 -0.11
N VAL A 23 -14.67 11.98 0.68
CA VAL A 23 -13.23 11.97 1.01
C VAL A 23 -12.38 11.70 -0.23
N GLY A 24 -12.78 10.78 -1.11
CA GLY A 24 -12.08 10.49 -2.36
C GLY A 24 -12.03 11.71 -3.28
N LEU A 25 -13.15 12.42 -3.45
CA LEU A 25 -13.19 13.67 -4.25
C LEU A 25 -12.28 14.75 -3.66
N ILE A 26 -12.31 14.94 -2.34
CA ILE A 26 -11.45 15.93 -1.66
C ILE A 26 -9.98 15.56 -1.84
N ALA A 27 -9.60 14.30 -1.59
CA ALA A 27 -8.23 13.84 -1.72
C ALA A 27 -7.73 14.00 -3.17
N PHE A 28 -8.52 13.59 -4.16
CA PHE A 28 -8.15 13.75 -5.57
C PHE A 28 -8.02 15.22 -5.98
N ALA A 29 -8.90 16.10 -5.50
CA ALA A 29 -8.79 17.53 -5.73
C ALA A 29 -7.51 18.10 -5.11
N LEU A 30 -7.19 17.71 -3.87
CA LEU A 30 -5.94 18.09 -3.20
C LEU A 30 -4.71 17.58 -3.95
N LEU A 31 -4.74 16.35 -4.47
CA LEU A 31 -3.67 15.81 -5.31
C LEU A 31 -3.49 16.63 -6.59
N CYS A 32 -4.58 17.00 -7.27
CA CYS A 32 -4.50 17.85 -8.45
C CYS A 32 -3.89 19.23 -8.12
N LEU A 33 -4.33 19.85 -7.01
CA LEU A 33 -3.76 21.11 -6.53
C LEU A 33 -2.28 20.96 -6.20
N ALA A 34 -1.91 19.88 -5.51
CA ALA A 34 -0.53 19.57 -5.17
C ALA A 34 0.33 19.39 -6.43
N ASN A 35 -0.12 18.59 -7.40
CA ASN A 35 0.56 18.41 -8.68
C ASN A 35 0.77 19.75 -9.38
N ARG A 36 -0.28 20.58 -9.49
CA ARG A 36 -0.22 21.88 -10.15
C ARG A 36 0.77 22.83 -9.49
N ALA A 37 0.73 22.93 -8.17
CA ALA A 37 1.59 23.84 -7.41
C ALA A 37 3.04 23.35 -7.28
N SER A 38 3.32 22.08 -7.60
CA SER A 38 4.68 21.52 -7.63
C SER A 38 5.43 21.75 -8.96
N LEU A 39 4.81 22.42 -9.95
CA LEU A 39 5.43 22.67 -11.26
C LEU A 39 6.27 23.94 -11.25
N GLY A 40 7.30 23.99 -12.11
CA GLY A 40 8.10 25.19 -12.38
C GLY A 40 9.57 25.09 -11.99
N ASP A 41 9.91 24.25 -11.01
CA ASP A 41 11.30 24.11 -10.55
C ASP A 41 12.13 23.18 -11.44
N ASN A 42 13.31 23.65 -11.86
CA ASN A 42 14.28 22.86 -12.60
C ASN A 42 15.27 22.18 -11.63
N ASN A 43 15.00 20.93 -11.30
CA ASN A 43 15.81 20.14 -10.35
C ASN A 43 16.85 19.22 -11.03
N THR A 44 17.17 19.46 -12.31
CA THR A 44 18.14 18.63 -13.06
C THR A 44 19.52 18.62 -12.41
N ALA A 45 19.99 19.74 -11.86
CA ALA A 45 21.28 19.82 -11.18
C ALA A 45 21.33 18.91 -9.92
N THR A 46 20.24 18.86 -9.15
CA THR A 46 20.11 17.97 -7.98
C THR A 46 20.17 16.50 -8.38
N VAL A 47 19.50 16.13 -9.48
CA VAL A 47 19.56 14.76 -10.01
C VAL A 47 20.97 14.41 -10.50
N ARG A 48 21.63 15.33 -11.22
CA ARG A 48 23.01 15.15 -11.68
C ARG A 48 23.97 14.92 -10.51
N ALA A 49 23.84 15.72 -9.46
CA ALA A 49 24.63 15.58 -8.25
C ALA A 49 24.44 14.20 -7.59
N ALA A 50 23.22 13.64 -7.61
CA ALA A 50 22.94 12.31 -7.06
C ALA A 50 23.61 11.16 -7.85
N PHE A 51 23.77 11.28 -9.17
CA PHE A 51 24.59 10.33 -9.94
C PHE A 51 26.08 10.51 -9.63
N ALA A 52 26.54 11.76 -9.54
CA ALA A 52 27.95 12.07 -9.24
C ALA A 52 28.39 11.59 -7.84
N SER A 53 27.50 11.63 -6.84
CA SER A 53 27.75 11.14 -5.48
C SER A 53 27.58 9.62 -5.32
N GLY A 54 26.99 8.95 -6.31
CA GLY A 54 26.66 7.52 -6.25
C GLY A 54 25.35 7.20 -5.50
N ASP A 55 24.56 8.21 -5.13
CA ASP A 55 23.22 8.03 -4.55
C ASP A 55 22.21 7.44 -5.55
N LEU A 56 22.48 7.63 -6.85
CA LEU A 56 21.83 6.97 -7.98
C LEU A 56 22.89 6.28 -8.86
N GLN A 57 22.50 5.22 -9.55
CA GLN A 57 23.35 4.50 -10.50
C GLN A 57 22.59 4.23 -11.80
N ASP A 58 23.30 3.99 -12.90
CA ASP A 58 22.66 3.66 -14.19
C ASP A 58 21.91 2.30 -14.21
N LYS A 59 22.07 1.51 -13.15
CA LYS A 59 21.41 0.20 -12.99
C LYS A 59 20.05 0.37 -12.30
N ASP A 60 19.03 -0.15 -12.95
CA ASP A 60 17.64 -0.17 -12.45
C ASP A 60 17.44 -1.08 -11.21
N TRP A 61 18.28 -2.10 -11.07
CA TRP A 61 18.17 -3.16 -10.08
C TRP A 61 19.49 -3.41 -9.39
N LEU A 62 19.47 -3.40 -8.06
CA LEU A 62 20.64 -3.61 -7.21
C LEU A 62 20.33 -4.66 -6.13
N PRO A 63 20.27 -5.95 -6.51
CA PRO A 63 19.91 -7.02 -5.58
C PRO A 63 20.77 -7.00 -4.31
N GLY A 64 20.13 -7.04 -3.15
CA GLY A 64 20.79 -7.06 -1.84
C GLY A 64 21.37 -5.73 -1.37
N ASN A 65 21.29 -4.66 -2.16
CA ASN A 65 21.79 -3.36 -1.72
C ASN A 65 20.77 -2.66 -0.81
N THR A 66 21.06 -2.57 0.48
CA THR A 66 20.20 -1.93 1.49
C THR A 66 20.60 -0.49 1.82
N ASP A 67 21.74 -0.02 1.30
CA ASP A 67 22.23 1.34 1.47
C ASP A 67 21.47 2.28 0.55
N ILE A 68 21.58 2.04 -0.76
CA ILE A 68 20.82 2.76 -1.80
C ILE A 68 19.56 2.02 -2.23
N GLY A 69 19.28 0.81 -1.72
CA GLY A 69 18.02 0.12 -2.00
C GLY A 69 18.00 -0.69 -3.30
N HIS A 70 17.14 -1.71 -3.29
CA HIS A 70 17.07 -2.73 -4.33
C HIS A 70 16.49 -2.18 -5.64
N HIS A 71 15.47 -1.33 -5.54
CA HIS A 71 14.65 -0.91 -6.67
C HIS A 71 14.93 0.54 -7.11
N GLN A 72 15.92 0.73 -7.98
CA GLN A 72 16.25 2.06 -8.51
C GLN A 72 15.32 2.49 -9.66
N PHE A 73 14.75 1.54 -10.40
CA PHE A 73 13.87 1.84 -11.54
C PHE A 73 12.75 2.84 -11.19
N ASN A 74 11.99 2.60 -10.11
CA ASN A 74 10.91 3.52 -9.71
C ASN A 74 11.44 4.88 -9.27
N ASP A 75 12.57 4.93 -8.56
CA ASP A 75 13.17 6.19 -8.12
C ASP A 75 13.57 7.03 -9.34
N CYS A 76 14.24 6.42 -10.31
CA CYS A 76 14.64 7.08 -11.55
C CYS A 76 13.44 7.48 -12.42
N LEU A 77 12.39 6.65 -12.47
CA LEU A 77 11.15 6.97 -13.16
C LEU A 77 10.47 8.21 -12.54
N ILE A 78 10.36 8.26 -11.21
CA ILE A 78 9.71 9.36 -10.49
C ILE A 78 10.54 10.64 -10.62
N LEU A 79 11.86 10.55 -10.53
CA LEU A 79 12.75 11.69 -10.73
C LEU A 79 12.66 12.22 -12.16
N LEU A 80 12.66 11.34 -13.17
CA LEU A 80 12.45 11.72 -14.56
C LEU A 80 11.12 12.46 -14.74
N GLN A 81 10.05 11.90 -14.19
CA GLN A 81 8.73 12.54 -14.19
C GLN A 81 8.72 13.88 -13.44
N ALA A 82 9.53 14.02 -12.39
CA ALA A 82 9.63 15.24 -11.61
C ALA A 82 10.30 16.37 -12.40
N ILE A 83 11.37 16.07 -13.15
CA ILE A 83 12.16 17.06 -13.88
C ILE A 83 11.71 17.26 -15.34
N ASP A 84 11.09 16.28 -15.99
CA ASP A 84 10.54 16.41 -17.34
C ASP A 84 9.13 17.03 -17.31
N GLN A 85 9.09 18.36 -17.42
CA GLN A 85 7.88 19.17 -17.37
C GLN A 85 7.47 19.75 -18.73
N ARG A 86 7.91 19.16 -19.85
CA ARG A 86 7.65 19.68 -21.21
C ARG A 86 6.17 19.70 -21.65
N GLY A 87 5.27 19.11 -20.85
CA GLY A 87 3.83 19.12 -21.09
C GLY A 87 3.18 20.42 -20.63
N THR A 88 1.96 20.72 -21.10
CA THR A 88 1.22 21.87 -20.56
C THR A 88 0.95 21.68 -19.08
N ALA A 89 0.84 22.77 -18.32
CA ALA A 89 0.59 22.68 -16.90
C ALA A 89 -0.77 22.02 -16.57
N ALA A 90 -1.75 22.07 -17.49
CA ALA A 90 -2.99 21.30 -17.36
C ALA A 90 -2.72 19.78 -17.47
N GLN A 91 -2.01 19.35 -18.51
CA GLN A 91 -1.63 17.94 -18.69
C GLN A 91 -0.80 17.39 -17.52
N GLN A 92 0.20 18.15 -17.07
CA GLN A 92 1.09 17.79 -15.96
C GLN A 92 0.40 17.77 -14.59
N THR A 93 -0.74 18.44 -14.46
CA THR A 93 -1.60 18.31 -13.27
C THR A 93 -2.26 16.94 -13.22
N VAL A 94 -2.61 16.41 -14.39
CA VAL A 94 -3.27 15.10 -14.50
C VAL A 94 -2.23 13.99 -14.43
N SER A 95 -1.24 14.00 -15.31
CA SER A 95 -0.30 12.90 -15.49
C SER A 95 1.10 13.42 -15.83
N PRO A 96 2.16 12.82 -15.28
CA PRO A 96 3.52 13.15 -15.65
C PRO A 96 3.92 12.48 -16.97
N ILE A 97 5.08 12.88 -17.52
CA ILE A 97 5.65 12.31 -18.75
C ILE A 97 6.33 10.97 -18.48
N ILE A 98 6.24 10.02 -19.42
CA ILE A 98 6.98 8.74 -19.39
C ILE A 98 7.78 8.55 -20.68
N TRP A 99 8.93 7.88 -20.56
CA TRP A 99 9.79 7.53 -21.69
C TRP A 99 9.77 6.01 -21.92
N THR A 100 8.92 5.54 -22.83
CA THR A 100 8.76 4.11 -23.14
C THR A 100 9.66 3.63 -24.28
N ASP A 101 10.00 4.52 -25.23
CA ASP A 101 10.51 4.09 -26.54
C ASP A 101 12.03 4.25 -26.71
N MET A 102 12.74 4.50 -25.61
CA MET A 102 14.20 4.66 -25.62
C MET A 102 14.89 3.36 -25.18
N PRO A 103 16.03 2.98 -25.79
CA PRO A 103 16.83 1.85 -25.33
C PRO A 103 17.44 2.11 -23.95
N GLY A 104 17.75 1.04 -23.21
CA GLY A 104 18.40 1.10 -21.89
C GLY A 104 17.45 1.13 -20.69
N GLY A 105 18.03 1.03 -19.49
CA GLY A 105 17.33 1.11 -18.22
C GLY A 105 16.79 2.52 -17.92
N MET A 106 15.82 2.61 -17.03
CA MET A 106 15.21 3.89 -16.65
C MET A 106 16.22 4.84 -15.99
N CYS A 107 17.13 4.34 -15.17
CA CYS A 107 18.15 5.16 -14.54
C CYS A 107 19.17 5.72 -15.52
N ALA A 108 19.63 4.90 -16.47
CA ALA A 108 20.50 5.37 -17.55
C ALA A 108 19.82 6.46 -18.41
N LYS A 109 18.50 6.34 -18.65
CA LYS A 109 17.71 7.37 -19.35
C LYS A 109 17.65 8.68 -18.57
N LEU A 110 17.36 8.61 -17.27
CA LEU A 110 17.35 9.76 -16.38
C LEU A 110 18.72 10.46 -16.37
N HIS A 111 19.80 9.68 -16.20
CA HIS A 111 21.15 10.21 -16.18
C HIS A 111 21.50 10.92 -17.49
N ALA A 112 21.21 10.29 -18.64
CA ALA A 112 21.43 10.89 -19.95
C ALA A 112 20.63 12.19 -20.15
N PHE A 113 19.38 12.23 -19.68
CA PHE A 113 18.56 13.44 -19.72
C PHE A 113 19.14 14.55 -18.86
N ALA A 114 19.57 14.22 -17.63
CA ALA A 114 20.10 15.18 -16.69
C ALA A 114 21.46 15.77 -17.12
N GLU A 115 22.30 14.98 -17.79
CA GLU A 115 23.61 15.40 -18.29
C GLU A 115 23.51 16.22 -19.58
N ARG A 116 22.86 15.66 -20.60
CA ARG A 116 23.06 16.13 -21.98
C ARG A 116 21.96 17.06 -22.48
N GLY A 117 20.84 17.16 -21.75
CA GLY A 117 19.59 17.66 -22.35
C GLY A 117 19.30 16.96 -23.69
N GLY A 118 19.74 15.69 -23.81
CA GLY A 118 19.89 14.97 -25.07
C GLY A 118 18.57 14.74 -25.81
N PRO A 119 18.58 14.08 -26.99
CA PRO A 119 17.38 13.88 -27.79
C PRO A 119 16.30 13.22 -26.94
N THR A 120 15.27 14.00 -26.64
CA THR A 120 14.15 13.56 -25.83
C THR A 120 13.14 12.86 -26.73
N PRO A 121 12.59 11.71 -26.31
CA PRO A 121 11.51 11.07 -27.07
C PRO A 121 10.30 12.02 -27.19
N PRO A 122 9.39 11.73 -28.15
CA PRO A 122 8.10 12.40 -28.22
C PRO A 122 7.40 12.39 -26.85
N VAL A 123 6.72 13.48 -26.53
CA VAL A 123 6.03 13.62 -25.24
C VAL A 123 4.91 12.59 -25.14
N ALA A 124 5.05 11.67 -24.19
CA ALA A 124 4.04 10.68 -23.83
C ALA A 124 3.69 10.81 -22.35
N PHE A 125 2.42 10.61 -22.00
CA PHE A 125 1.92 10.80 -20.63
C PHE A 125 1.60 9.48 -19.94
N TYR A 126 2.01 9.35 -18.68
CA TYR A 126 1.79 8.15 -17.90
C TYR A 126 0.41 8.14 -17.26
N ASN A 127 -0.64 7.96 -18.05
CA ASN A 127 -2.02 8.12 -17.56
C ASN A 127 -2.53 6.99 -16.63
N ARG A 128 -1.74 5.92 -16.45
CA ARG A 128 -2.17 4.68 -15.76
C ARG A 128 -2.29 4.81 -14.24
N TYR A 129 -1.62 5.79 -13.65
CA TYR A 129 -1.56 5.98 -12.19
C TYR A 129 -1.85 7.44 -11.81
N LEU A 130 -2.01 7.68 -10.50
CA LEU A 130 -2.26 9.01 -9.95
C LEU A 130 -0.98 9.80 -9.64
N HIS A 131 0.13 9.11 -9.39
CA HIS A 131 1.48 9.69 -9.25
C HIS A 131 1.64 10.67 -8.09
N GLY A 132 1.03 10.38 -6.93
CA GLY A 132 1.27 11.14 -5.70
C GLY A 132 2.76 11.22 -5.34
N HIS A 133 3.53 10.17 -5.63
CA HIS A 133 4.99 10.15 -5.46
C HIS A 133 5.71 11.26 -6.23
N THR A 134 5.27 11.55 -7.45
CA THR A 134 5.88 12.55 -8.32
C THR A 134 5.59 13.95 -7.82
N ALA A 135 4.33 14.22 -7.41
CA ALA A 135 3.97 15.48 -6.76
C ALA A 135 4.83 15.72 -5.51
N LEU A 136 4.89 14.73 -4.62
CA LEU A 136 5.68 14.81 -3.38
C LEU A 136 7.17 15.01 -3.67
N THR A 137 7.72 14.28 -4.63
CA THR A 137 9.14 14.40 -5.01
C THR A 137 9.43 15.80 -5.58
N ARG A 138 8.57 16.35 -6.44
CA ARG A 138 8.70 17.72 -6.95
C ARG A 138 8.70 18.78 -5.84
N TYR A 139 7.90 18.60 -4.79
CA TYR A 139 7.93 19.52 -3.63
C TYR A 139 9.21 19.44 -2.82
N LEU A 140 9.81 18.25 -2.72
CA LEU A 140 10.96 18.05 -1.83
C LEU A 140 12.30 18.38 -2.51
N LEU A 141 12.44 18.10 -3.81
CA LEU A 141 13.67 18.29 -4.58
C LEU A 141 14.27 19.70 -4.54
N PRO A 142 13.49 20.81 -4.52
CA PRO A 142 14.05 22.15 -4.46
C PRO A 142 14.84 22.42 -3.17
N GLY A 143 14.47 21.76 -2.06
CA GLY A 143 15.07 21.97 -0.74
C GLY A 143 15.97 20.84 -0.25
N HIS A 144 16.02 19.70 -0.95
CA HIS A 144 16.65 18.48 -0.46
C HIS A 144 17.37 17.72 -1.58
N SER A 145 18.50 17.11 -1.25
CA SER A 145 19.14 16.14 -2.13
C SER A 145 18.29 14.87 -2.24
N VAL A 146 18.51 14.08 -3.30
CA VAL A 146 17.86 12.78 -3.47
C VAL A 146 18.13 11.88 -2.25
N ALA A 147 19.38 11.79 -1.79
CA ALA A 147 19.72 11.03 -0.58
C ALA A 147 18.94 11.49 0.67
N ALA A 148 18.78 12.80 0.87
CA ALA A 148 18.07 13.33 2.04
C ALA A 148 16.58 12.97 2.01
N ILE A 149 15.93 12.99 0.83
CA ILE A 149 14.52 12.58 0.68
C ILE A 149 14.36 11.09 1.01
N ARG A 150 15.25 10.27 0.45
CA ARG A 150 15.26 8.82 0.65
C ARG A 150 15.51 8.44 2.11
N GLU A 151 16.44 9.13 2.75
CA GLU A 151 16.71 8.97 4.18
C GLU A 151 15.52 9.42 5.04
N LEU A 152 14.84 10.52 4.66
CA LEU A 152 13.64 11.00 5.34
C LEU A 152 12.53 9.93 5.34
N TYR A 153 12.28 9.28 4.20
CA TYR A 153 11.28 8.22 4.10
C TYR A 153 11.62 7.04 5.02
N LYS A 154 12.83 6.49 4.88
CA LYS A 154 13.31 5.38 5.71
C LYS A 154 13.24 5.69 7.21
N LYS A 155 13.72 6.87 7.62
CA LYS A 155 13.67 7.31 9.03
C LYS A 155 12.23 7.46 9.52
N THR A 156 11.32 7.94 8.67
CA THR A 156 9.90 8.10 9.02
C THR A 156 9.24 6.75 9.25
N GLU A 157 9.45 5.79 8.36
CA GLU A 157 8.93 4.42 8.52
C GLU A 157 9.44 3.75 9.80
N ILE A 158 10.74 3.82 10.06
CA ILE A 158 11.34 3.26 11.28
C ILE A 158 10.71 3.91 12.53
N ARG A 159 10.55 5.23 12.56
CA ARG A 159 9.94 5.94 13.69
C ARG A 159 8.49 5.51 13.89
N LEU A 160 7.70 5.40 12.82
CA LEU A 160 6.30 4.98 12.88
C LEU A 160 6.18 3.54 13.41
N LEU A 161 7.04 2.62 12.97
CA LEU A 161 7.07 1.26 13.49
C LEU A 161 7.45 1.21 14.97
N MET A 162 8.51 1.90 15.38
CA MET A 162 8.95 1.92 16.77
C MET A 162 7.87 2.53 17.68
N LEU A 163 7.20 3.58 17.22
CA LEU A 163 6.05 4.14 17.92
C LEU A 163 4.89 3.15 18.00
N GLY A 164 4.63 2.40 16.93
CA GLY A 164 3.63 1.33 16.90
C GLY A 164 3.90 0.22 17.91
N ILE A 165 5.15 -0.25 17.98
CA ILE A 165 5.62 -1.22 18.99
C ILE A 165 5.39 -0.66 20.39
N GLY A 166 5.80 0.59 20.64
CA GLY A 166 5.58 1.27 21.92
C GLY A 166 4.10 1.36 22.31
N VAL A 167 3.23 1.78 21.39
CA VAL A 167 1.77 1.87 21.59
C VAL A 167 1.17 0.49 21.88
N ALA A 168 1.62 -0.55 21.18
CA ALA A 168 1.17 -1.92 21.40
C ALA A 168 1.57 -2.42 22.79
N MET A 169 2.83 -2.22 23.19
CA MET A 169 3.34 -2.56 24.53
C MET A 169 2.58 -1.82 25.63
N LEU A 170 2.37 -0.51 25.47
CA LEU A 170 1.57 0.30 26.40
C LEU A 170 0.13 -0.19 26.49
N THR A 171 -0.45 -0.67 25.39
CA THR A 171 -1.80 -1.25 25.41
C THR A 171 -1.84 -2.52 26.25
N VAL A 172 -0.85 -3.40 26.09
CA VAL A 172 -0.74 -4.62 26.89
C VAL A 172 -0.56 -4.29 28.37
N ALA A 173 0.32 -3.35 28.71
CA ALA A 173 0.63 -2.98 30.08
C ALA A 173 -0.51 -2.24 30.78
N LEU A 174 -1.11 -1.24 30.11
CA LEU A 174 -2.04 -0.29 30.74
C LEU A 174 -3.51 -0.65 30.55
N ARG A 175 -3.86 -1.46 29.56
CA ARG A 175 -5.27 -1.75 29.20
C ARG A 175 -5.57 -3.24 29.29
N ARG A 176 -5.71 -3.78 30.51
CA ARG A 176 -6.01 -5.22 30.77
C ARG A 176 -7.11 -5.80 29.87
N ARG A 177 -8.23 -5.10 29.69
CA ARG A 177 -9.36 -5.55 28.84
C ARG A 177 -9.03 -5.65 27.34
N ARG A 178 -7.93 -5.04 26.91
CA ARG A 178 -7.46 -4.94 25.52
C ARG A 178 -6.07 -5.52 25.30
N ALA A 179 -5.48 -6.14 26.31
CA ALA A 179 -4.14 -6.72 26.21
C ALA A 179 -4.04 -7.72 25.05
N ALA A 180 -5.08 -8.53 24.81
CA ALA A 180 -5.14 -9.43 23.65
C ALA A 180 -5.02 -8.69 22.31
N ALA A 181 -5.71 -7.56 22.14
CA ALA A 181 -5.61 -6.73 20.94
C ALA A 181 -4.25 -6.00 20.87
N GLY A 182 -3.70 -5.57 22.02
CA GLY A 182 -2.35 -5.02 22.09
C GLY A 182 -1.28 -6.00 21.62
N LEU A 183 -1.40 -7.29 21.99
CA LEU A 183 -0.50 -8.35 21.50
C LEU A 183 -0.64 -8.60 20.00
N VAL A 184 -1.86 -8.48 19.44
CA VAL A 184 -2.05 -8.54 17.98
C VAL A 184 -1.26 -7.41 17.31
N TRP A 185 -1.42 -6.17 17.77
CA TRP A 185 -0.68 -5.04 17.21
C TRP A 185 0.84 -5.19 17.39
N LEU A 186 1.29 -5.73 18.51
CA LEU A 186 2.72 -5.99 18.74
C LEU A 186 3.27 -6.98 17.71
N ALA A 187 2.58 -8.11 17.50
CA ALA A 187 2.95 -9.09 16.50
C ALA A 187 2.95 -8.47 15.09
N VAL A 188 1.95 -7.63 14.80
CA VAL A 188 1.85 -6.91 13.53
C VAL A 188 3.04 -5.97 13.31
N PHE A 189 3.37 -5.08 14.26
CA PHE A 189 4.49 -4.16 14.07
C PHE A 189 5.85 -4.87 14.01
N ILE A 190 6.06 -5.94 14.80
CA ILE A 190 7.29 -6.73 14.73
C ILE A 190 7.41 -7.45 13.38
N ALA A 191 6.32 -8.05 12.89
CA ALA A 191 6.32 -8.71 11.60
C ALA A 191 6.60 -7.72 10.47
N PHE A 192 6.02 -6.52 10.49
CA PHE A 192 6.30 -5.49 9.49
C PHE A 192 7.71 -4.92 9.62
N ALA A 193 8.21 -4.70 10.83
CA ALA A 193 9.59 -4.25 11.04
C ALA A 193 10.63 -5.23 10.45
N ARG A 194 10.30 -6.53 10.41
CA ARG A 194 11.23 -7.55 9.91
C ARG A 194 11.01 -7.97 8.46
N PHE A 195 9.76 -8.24 8.09
CA PHE A 195 9.40 -8.94 6.85
C PHE A 195 8.80 -8.01 5.80
N PHE A 196 8.60 -6.72 6.10
CA PHE A 196 8.05 -5.80 5.11
C PHE A 196 9.10 -5.26 4.14
N GLY A 197 10.39 -5.59 4.32
CA GLY A 197 11.45 -5.17 3.41
C GLY A 197 11.80 -3.68 3.47
N ILE A 198 11.70 -3.06 4.65
CA ILE A 198 11.99 -1.62 4.84
C ILE A 198 13.45 -1.32 4.51
N GLU A 199 14.36 -2.26 4.77
CA GLU A 199 15.77 -2.13 4.44
C GLU A 199 16.00 -2.05 2.92
N ALA A 200 15.15 -2.72 2.13
CA ALA A 200 15.25 -2.79 0.68
C ALA A 200 14.45 -1.69 -0.03
N PHE A 201 13.31 -1.27 0.53
CA PHE A 201 12.32 -0.43 -0.15
C PHE A 201 11.96 0.86 0.58
N GLY A 202 12.22 0.99 1.87
CA GLY A 202 11.78 2.15 2.66
C GLY A 202 12.45 3.47 2.26
N GLN A 203 13.61 3.39 1.59
CA GLN A 203 14.25 4.56 0.98
C GLN A 203 13.85 4.83 -0.48
N SER A 204 12.98 4.01 -1.08
CA SER A 204 12.53 4.21 -2.46
C SER A 204 11.54 5.38 -2.54
N LEU A 205 11.70 6.23 -3.55
CA LEU A 205 10.77 7.32 -3.85
C LEU A 205 9.39 6.80 -4.26
N GLY A 206 9.31 5.57 -4.79
CA GLY A 206 8.07 4.95 -5.24
C GLY A 206 7.42 3.98 -4.26
N HIS A 207 8.16 3.45 -3.28
CA HIS A 207 7.56 2.58 -2.24
C HIS A 207 7.40 3.30 -0.91
N GLY A 208 8.36 4.15 -0.53
CA GLY A 208 8.40 4.76 0.81
C GLY A 208 7.14 5.55 1.17
N PRO A 209 6.63 6.46 0.32
CA PRO A 209 5.39 7.17 0.63
C PRO A 209 4.17 6.26 0.80
N ALA A 210 4.05 5.21 -0.02
CA ALA A 210 2.99 4.22 0.12
C ALA A 210 3.11 3.43 1.44
N ASP A 211 4.33 3.04 1.80
CA ASP A 211 4.66 2.31 3.03
C ASP A 211 4.38 3.18 4.27
N ILE A 212 4.73 4.46 4.23
CA ILE A 212 4.42 5.45 5.27
C ILE A 212 2.90 5.56 5.48
N VAL A 213 2.12 5.69 4.39
CA VAL A 213 0.65 5.73 4.47
C VAL A 213 0.10 4.47 5.13
N PHE A 214 0.60 3.31 4.74
CA PHE A 214 0.19 2.02 5.29
C PHE A 214 0.52 1.90 6.79
N ILE A 215 1.77 2.14 7.18
CA ILE A 215 2.23 2.02 8.56
C ILE A 215 1.57 3.08 9.45
N ALA A 216 1.34 4.29 8.95
CA ALA A 216 0.60 5.33 9.67
C ALA A 216 -0.85 4.93 9.93
N ALA A 217 -1.52 4.28 8.97
CA ALA A 217 -2.88 3.76 9.17
C ALA A 217 -2.90 2.65 10.23
N MET A 218 -1.92 1.73 10.22
CA MET A 218 -1.75 0.72 11.27
C MET A 218 -1.59 1.37 12.65
N LEU A 219 -0.70 2.35 12.74
CA LEU A 219 -0.43 3.10 13.97
C LEU A 219 -1.69 3.82 14.47
N ALA A 220 -2.45 4.46 13.60
CA ALA A 220 -3.69 5.12 13.97
C ALA A 220 -4.71 4.15 14.58
N LEU A 221 -4.84 2.93 14.02
CA LEU A 221 -5.70 1.88 14.57
C LEU A 221 -5.18 1.34 15.92
N ALA A 222 -3.86 1.21 16.08
CA ALA A 222 -3.23 0.82 17.34
C ALA A 222 -3.42 1.88 18.44
N ILE A 223 -3.27 3.17 18.11
CA ILE A 223 -3.54 4.30 19.02
C ILE A 223 -5.03 4.31 19.40
N ALA A 224 -5.93 4.12 18.43
CA ALA A 224 -7.36 3.98 18.71
C ALA A 224 -7.63 2.83 19.69
N ASN A 225 -6.94 1.70 19.55
CA ASN A 225 -7.05 0.59 20.48
C ASN A 225 -6.54 0.94 21.89
N LEU A 226 -5.39 1.62 22.02
CA LEU A 226 -4.86 2.12 23.30
C LEU A 226 -5.84 3.10 23.98
N ALA A 227 -6.47 3.97 23.19
CA ALA A 227 -7.38 5.02 23.64
C ALA A 227 -8.77 4.53 24.06
N GLY A 228 -9.06 3.22 24.06
CA GLY A 228 -10.38 2.72 24.39
C GLY A 228 -11.36 2.67 23.20
N GLY A 229 -10.85 2.88 21.98
CA GLY A 229 -11.53 2.58 20.73
C GLY A 229 -12.34 3.74 20.19
N VAL A 230 -12.48 3.76 18.88
CA VAL A 230 -13.12 4.86 18.15
C VAL A 230 -14.59 4.62 17.89
N ARG A 231 -15.32 5.71 17.64
CA ARG A 231 -16.71 5.66 17.14
C ARG A 231 -16.68 5.22 15.68
N LEU A 232 -17.77 4.60 15.21
CA LEU A 232 -17.87 4.09 13.84
C LEU A 232 -17.54 5.17 12.80
N TRP A 233 -18.10 6.38 12.90
CA TRP A 233 -17.87 7.42 11.90
C TRP A 233 -16.38 7.82 11.77
N VAL A 234 -15.64 7.85 12.88
CA VAL A 234 -14.19 8.14 12.87
C VAL A 234 -13.43 7.03 12.14
N LEU A 235 -13.82 5.77 12.38
CA LEU A 235 -13.26 4.63 11.66
C LEU A 235 -13.57 4.69 10.16
N LEU A 236 -14.79 5.09 9.77
CA LEU A 236 -15.17 5.22 8.35
C LEU A 236 -14.39 6.34 7.65
N VAL A 237 -14.27 7.51 8.28
CA VAL A 237 -13.47 8.63 7.75
C VAL A 237 -11.99 8.23 7.64
N GLY A 238 -11.44 7.61 8.68
CA GLY A 238 -10.06 7.13 8.66
C GLY A 238 -9.81 6.09 7.56
N ALA A 239 -10.73 5.14 7.36
CA ALA A 239 -10.63 4.15 6.30
C ALA A 239 -10.75 4.78 4.90
N ALA A 240 -11.60 5.79 4.73
CA ALA A 240 -11.72 6.53 3.48
C ALA A 240 -10.46 7.35 3.15
N ILE A 241 -9.89 8.06 4.13
CA ILE A 241 -8.63 8.80 3.98
C ILE A 241 -7.51 7.82 3.61
N PHE A 242 -7.43 6.70 4.32
CA PHE A 242 -6.45 5.67 4.04
C PHE A 242 -6.61 5.10 2.63
N GLY A 243 -7.84 4.83 2.17
CA GLY A 243 -8.10 4.35 0.81
C GLY A 243 -7.68 5.35 -0.27
N ALA A 244 -8.04 6.63 -0.11
CA ALA A 244 -7.65 7.68 -1.04
C ALA A 244 -6.12 7.85 -1.12
N LEU A 245 -5.44 7.94 0.03
CA LEU A 245 -3.99 8.06 0.05
C LEU A 245 -3.29 6.81 -0.48
N THR A 246 -3.84 5.61 -0.21
CA THR A 246 -3.30 4.36 -0.75
C THR A 246 -3.26 4.42 -2.28
N ILE A 247 -4.37 4.77 -2.93
CA ILE A 247 -4.42 4.79 -4.41
C ILE A 247 -3.60 5.94 -5.03
N ASP A 248 -3.44 7.07 -4.33
CA ASP A 248 -2.60 8.19 -4.81
C ASP A 248 -1.12 7.78 -4.91
N PHE A 249 -0.66 6.96 -3.97
CA PHE A 249 0.69 6.41 -3.89
C PHE A 249 0.76 4.94 -4.35
N GLU A 250 -0.17 4.47 -5.17
CA GLU A 250 -0.17 3.07 -5.63
C GLU A 250 0.43 2.94 -7.03
N PHE A 251 1.48 2.10 -7.17
CA PHE A 251 2.01 1.62 -8.45
C PHE A 251 1.65 0.15 -8.72
N LEU A 252 0.60 -0.34 -8.05
CA LEU A 252 0.29 -1.76 -7.88
C LEU A 252 1.43 -2.49 -7.17
N SER A 253 2.03 -1.84 -6.17
CA SER A 253 3.04 -2.36 -5.24
C SER A 253 2.46 -3.27 -4.15
N GLY A 254 1.13 -3.34 -4.04
CA GLY A 254 0.43 -4.19 -3.07
C GLY A 254 -0.22 -3.40 -1.92
N GLY A 255 -0.24 -2.06 -1.98
CA GLY A 255 -0.93 -1.21 -1.02
C GLY A 255 -2.44 -1.47 -0.95
N LEU A 256 -3.12 -1.65 -2.08
CA LEU A 256 -4.55 -1.96 -2.14
C LEU A 256 -4.93 -3.28 -1.43
N PRO A 257 -4.32 -4.44 -1.74
CA PRO A 257 -4.64 -5.69 -1.05
C PRO A 257 -4.26 -5.64 0.43
N LEU A 258 -3.09 -5.10 0.78
CA LEU A 258 -2.67 -4.92 2.17
C LEU A 258 -3.61 -3.99 2.93
N GLY A 259 -3.97 -2.84 2.35
CA GLY A 259 -4.87 -1.86 2.94
C GLY A 259 -6.26 -2.43 3.17
N THR A 260 -6.77 -3.21 2.22
CA THR A 260 -8.04 -3.93 2.38
C THR A 260 -7.96 -4.93 3.53
N ALA A 261 -6.88 -5.72 3.62
CA ALA A 261 -6.66 -6.68 4.69
C ALA A 261 -6.57 -5.99 6.07
N LEU A 262 -5.81 -4.89 6.15
CA LEU A 262 -5.70 -4.06 7.36
C LEU A 262 -7.05 -3.51 7.80
N VAL A 263 -7.87 -2.99 6.88
CA VAL A 263 -9.20 -2.48 7.23
C VAL A 263 -10.12 -3.60 7.73
N ILE A 264 -10.10 -4.78 7.10
CA ILE A 264 -10.92 -5.92 7.54
C ILE A 264 -10.51 -6.38 8.95
N GLY A 265 -9.23 -6.65 9.17
CA GLY A 265 -8.72 -7.20 10.42
C GLY A 265 -8.58 -6.17 11.55
N GLY A 266 -8.07 -4.99 11.22
CA GLY A 266 -7.75 -3.92 12.18
C GLY A 266 -8.97 -3.14 12.67
N ALA A 267 -10.03 -3.00 11.86
CA ALA A 267 -11.25 -2.31 12.27
C ALA A 267 -11.89 -2.91 13.53
N ALA A 268 -11.90 -4.24 13.64
CA ALA A 268 -12.46 -4.94 14.79
C ALA A 268 -11.70 -4.63 16.10
N LEU A 269 -10.37 -4.45 16.00
CA LEU A 269 -9.50 -4.14 17.13
C LEU A 269 -9.59 -2.68 17.57
N ALA A 270 -9.86 -1.77 16.63
CA ALA A 270 -9.96 -0.34 16.90
C ALA A 270 -11.37 0.12 17.35
N LEU A 271 -12.39 -0.72 17.17
CA LEU A 271 -13.77 -0.37 17.52
C LEU A 271 -13.98 -0.26 19.03
N ARG A 272 -14.73 0.74 19.48
CA ARG A 272 -15.11 0.89 20.89
C ARG A 272 -15.90 -0.31 21.40
N SER A 273 -15.59 -0.81 22.60
CA SER A 273 -16.27 -1.98 23.20
C SER A 273 -17.76 -1.73 23.47
N THR A 274 -18.14 -0.47 23.71
CA THR A 274 -19.54 -0.04 23.90
C THR A 274 -20.26 0.31 22.60
N ALA A 275 -19.62 0.16 21.43
CA ALA A 275 -20.26 0.44 20.15
C ALA A 275 -21.46 -0.49 19.94
N LYS A 276 -22.61 0.07 19.54
CA LYS A 276 -23.81 -0.72 19.20
C LYS A 276 -23.63 -1.54 17.92
N THR A 277 -22.74 -1.10 17.03
CA THR A 277 -22.42 -1.78 15.77
C THR A 277 -21.57 -3.03 16.04
N PRO A 278 -21.96 -4.21 15.54
CA PRO A 278 -21.12 -5.40 15.61
C PRO A 278 -19.79 -5.20 14.85
N PRO A 279 -18.67 -5.80 15.31
CA PRO A 279 -17.38 -5.75 14.63
C PRO A 279 -17.46 -6.09 13.12
N ALA A 280 -18.21 -7.12 12.74
CA ALA A 280 -18.35 -7.52 11.34
C ALA A 280 -18.98 -6.41 10.46
N LEU A 281 -20.05 -5.77 10.94
CA LEU A 281 -20.69 -4.68 10.21
C LEU A 281 -19.80 -3.43 10.16
N ALA A 282 -19.03 -3.16 11.22
CA ALA A 282 -18.07 -2.06 11.23
C ALA A 282 -16.93 -2.30 10.23
N ALA A 283 -16.39 -3.51 10.16
CA ALA A 283 -15.36 -3.89 9.19
C ALA A 283 -15.88 -3.78 7.76
N VAL A 284 -17.05 -4.35 7.44
CA VAL A 284 -17.68 -4.21 6.11
C VAL A 284 -17.90 -2.74 5.76
N SER A 285 -18.44 -1.93 6.68
CA SER A 285 -18.66 -0.51 6.44
C SER A 285 -17.34 0.23 6.21
N ALA A 286 -16.29 -0.07 6.98
CA ALA A 286 -14.97 0.54 6.79
C ALA A 286 -14.34 0.13 5.45
N THR A 287 -14.46 -1.14 5.04
CA THR A 287 -14.00 -1.62 3.73
C THR A 287 -14.77 -0.94 2.58
N ILE A 288 -16.07 -0.72 2.74
CA ILE A 288 -16.87 0.05 1.76
C ILE A 288 -16.38 1.50 1.69
N ALA A 289 -16.12 2.15 2.83
CA ALA A 289 -15.61 3.52 2.84
C ALA A 289 -14.22 3.63 2.18
N PHE A 290 -13.32 2.69 2.48
CA PHE A 290 -12.00 2.56 1.85
C PHE A 290 -12.13 2.37 0.33
N GLY A 291 -12.90 1.36 -0.10
CA GLY A 291 -13.07 1.03 -1.51
C GLY A 291 -13.80 2.11 -2.30
N ALA A 292 -14.80 2.76 -1.72
CA ALA A 292 -15.50 3.88 -2.34
C ALA A 292 -14.54 5.07 -2.57
N ALA A 293 -13.69 5.41 -1.60
CA ALA A 293 -12.68 6.46 -1.78
C ALA A 293 -11.71 6.11 -2.92
N VAL A 294 -11.18 4.88 -2.95
CA VAL A 294 -10.31 4.38 -4.04
C VAL A 294 -10.99 4.52 -5.41
N VAL A 295 -12.22 3.98 -5.54
CA VAL A 295 -12.97 3.98 -6.79
C VAL A 295 -13.30 5.40 -7.24
N THR A 296 -13.71 6.27 -6.31
CA THR A 296 -14.01 7.67 -6.62
C THR A 296 -12.78 8.41 -7.12
N THR A 297 -11.62 8.23 -6.48
CA THR A 297 -10.35 8.82 -6.93
C THR A 297 -9.96 8.34 -8.33
N ILE A 298 -10.12 7.04 -8.62
CA ILE A 298 -9.88 6.48 -9.96
C ILE A 298 -10.84 7.06 -10.99
N ILE A 299 -12.14 7.11 -10.71
CA ILE A 299 -13.15 7.65 -11.63
C ILE A 299 -12.85 9.12 -11.94
N ALA A 300 -12.54 9.91 -10.92
CA ALA A 300 -12.19 11.33 -11.09
C ALA A 300 -10.92 11.49 -11.95
N LYS A 301 -9.90 10.67 -11.72
CA LYS A 301 -8.70 10.60 -12.56
C LYS A 301 -9.04 10.26 -14.01
N LEU A 302 -9.85 9.24 -14.26
CA LEU A 302 -10.22 8.83 -15.62
C LEU A 302 -11.03 9.91 -16.34
N ALA A 303 -11.95 10.59 -15.66
CA ALA A 303 -12.69 11.72 -16.21
C ALA A 303 -11.73 12.87 -16.60
N LEU A 304 -10.74 13.16 -15.77
CA LEU A 304 -9.76 14.19 -16.05
C LEU A 304 -8.81 13.79 -17.20
N VAL A 305 -8.44 12.52 -17.30
CA VAL A 305 -7.68 11.99 -18.45
C VAL A 305 -8.49 12.10 -19.74
N ALA A 306 -9.77 11.72 -19.71
CA ALA A 306 -10.64 11.76 -20.89
C ALA A 306 -10.78 13.19 -21.44
N THR A 307 -10.96 14.17 -20.54
CA THR A 307 -11.13 15.57 -20.92
C THR A 307 -9.82 16.25 -21.34
N THR A 308 -8.68 15.81 -20.80
CA THR A 308 -7.37 16.44 -21.08
C THR A 308 -6.62 15.79 -22.24
N PHE A 309 -6.74 14.48 -22.42
CA PHE A 309 -5.99 13.70 -23.42
C PHE A 309 -6.88 12.98 -24.44
N GLY A 310 -8.20 13.06 -24.29
CA GLY A 310 -9.16 12.42 -25.19
C GLY A 310 -9.38 10.92 -24.91
N ALA A 311 -10.34 10.33 -25.63
CA ALA A 311 -10.74 8.94 -25.45
C ALA A 311 -9.63 7.92 -25.78
N GLY A 312 -8.71 8.25 -26.69
CA GLY A 312 -7.59 7.37 -27.04
C GLY A 312 -6.68 7.04 -25.84
N ALA A 313 -6.51 7.98 -24.91
CA ALA A 313 -5.75 7.75 -23.68
C ALA A 313 -6.45 6.73 -22.75
N LEU A 314 -7.78 6.73 -22.69
CA LEU A 314 -8.54 5.72 -21.93
C LEU A 314 -8.35 4.32 -22.52
N THR A 315 -8.37 4.18 -23.85
CA THR A 315 -8.12 2.91 -24.52
C THR A 315 -6.72 2.37 -24.22
N GLN A 316 -5.70 3.25 -24.15
CA GLN A 316 -4.34 2.85 -23.75
C GLN A 316 -4.25 2.38 -22.29
N ILE A 317 -4.99 3.04 -21.38
CA ILE A 317 -5.11 2.57 -19.99
C ILE A 317 -5.77 1.20 -19.95
N ALA A 318 -6.92 1.04 -20.61
CA ALA A 318 -7.67 -0.21 -20.65
C ALA A 318 -6.79 -1.37 -21.16
N ARG A 319 -6.14 -1.19 -22.31
CA ARG A 319 -5.22 -2.17 -22.89
C ARG A 319 -4.07 -2.51 -21.95
N SER A 320 -3.51 -1.53 -21.25
CA SER A 320 -2.45 -1.81 -20.28
C SER A 320 -2.94 -2.56 -19.05
N THR A 321 -4.16 -2.30 -18.60
CA THR A 321 -4.78 -3.04 -17.50
C THR A 321 -5.04 -4.48 -17.92
N GLU A 322 -5.60 -4.70 -19.12
CA GLU A 322 -5.82 -6.04 -19.68
C GLU A 322 -4.53 -6.85 -19.78
N MET A 323 -3.43 -6.24 -20.24
CA MET A 323 -2.11 -6.88 -20.29
C MET A 323 -1.60 -7.27 -18.89
N ARG A 324 -1.87 -6.46 -17.86
CA ARG A 324 -1.43 -6.76 -16.47
C ARG A 324 -2.32 -7.78 -15.77
N MET A 325 -3.61 -7.83 -16.12
CA MET A 325 -4.60 -8.78 -15.59
C MET A 325 -4.55 -10.16 -16.26
N ALA A 326 -3.55 -10.41 -17.11
CA ALA A 326 -3.41 -11.65 -17.88
C ALA A 326 -4.52 -11.93 -18.88
N ILE A 327 -5.24 -10.89 -19.33
CA ILE A 327 -6.29 -11.03 -20.32
C ILE A 327 -5.68 -11.09 -21.73
N ILE A 328 -4.53 -10.44 -21.95
CA ILE A 328 -3.85 -10.37 -23.26
C ILE A 328 -2.31 -10.48 -23.06
N PRO A 329 -1.60 -11.36 -23.79
CA PRO A 329 -0.13 -11.41 -23.74
C PRO A 329 0.49 -10.12 -24.30
N ALA A 330 1.50 -9.58 -23.60
CA ALA A 330 2.03 -8.24 -23.83
C ALA A 330 2.80 -8.07 -25.16
N THR A 331 3.28 -9.16 -25.77
CA THR A 331 4.22 -9.10 -26.90
C THR A 331 4.05 -10.23 -27.93
N GLY A 332 2.94 -10.98 -27.90
CA GLY A 332 2.78 -12.15 -28.77
C GLY A 332 3.58 -13.39 -28.32
N GLU A 333 4.52 -13.23 -27.38
CA GLU A 333 5.03 -14.34 -26.58
C GLU A 333 4.21 -14.45 -25.29
N PRO A 334 3.57 -15.61 -25.02
CA PRO A 334 2.90 -15.82 -23.76
C PRO A 334 3.94 -15.80 -22.64
N VAL A 335 3.88 -14.79 -21.77
CA VAL A 335 4.52 -14.88 -20.46
C VAL A 335 3.96 -16.15 -19.84
N ASP A 336 4.83 -17.14 -19.56
CA ASP A 336 4.41 -18.40 -18.96
C ASP A 336 3.75 -18.11 -17.60
N ALA A 337 2.43 -17.95 -17.62
CA ALA A 337 1.62 -17.75 -16.43
C ALA A 337 1.14 -19.12 -15.94
N SER A 338 1.93 -20.18 -16.07
CA SER A 338 1.65 -21.51 -15.49
C SER A 338 1.65 -21.46 -13.96
N PHE A 339 0.97 -22.42 -13.34
CA PHE A 339 0.81 -22.43 -11.88
C PHE A 339 2.11 -22.80 -11.21
N ALA A 340 2.89 -23.67 -11.86
CA ALA A 340 4.24 -24.01 -11.48
C ALA A 340 5.16 -22.77 -11.48
N ARG A 341 5.19 -21.97 -12.55
CA ARG A 341 6.01 -20.75 -12.57
C ARG A 341 5.55 -19.76 -11.50
N PHE A 342 4.24 -19.54 -11.35
CA PHE A 342 3.71 -18.67 -10.30
C PHE A 342 4.20 -19.09 -8.91
N LEU A 343 4.11 -20.37 -8.56
CA LEU A 343 4.61 -20.87 -7.27
C LEU A 343 6.14 -20.74 -7.13
N SER A 344 6.87 -21.03 -8.20
CA SER A 344 8.32 -20.89 -8.24
C SER A 344 8.75 -19.44 -7.98
N GLU A 345 8.19 -18.49 -8.73
CA GLU A 345 8.46 -17.06 -8.56
C GLU A 345 8.04 -16.59 -7.17
N LEU A 346 6.89 -17.05 -6.66
CA LEU A 346 6.46 -16.71 -5.30
C LEU A 346 7.48 -17.15 -4.26
N PHE A 347 8.03 -18.37 -4.39
CA PHE A 347 8.90 -18.98 -3.40
C PHE A 347 10.33 -18.41 -3.45
N TRP A 348 10.89 -18.27 -4.64
CA TRP A 348 12.26 -17.76 -4.83
C TRP A 348 12.40 -16.29 -4.49
N ASN A 349 11.34 -15.49 -4.67
CA ASN A 349 11.39 -14.07 -4.36
C ASN A 349 11.21 -13.76 -2.87
N LEU A 350 10.79 -14.72 -2.02
CA LEU A 350 10.66 -14.51 -0.56
C LEU A 350 11.98 -14.11 0.13
N ASP A 351 13.13 -14.30 -0.52
CA ASP A 351 14.41 -13.79 -0.02
C ASP A 351 14.36 -12.26 0.19
N VAL A 352 13.53 -11.53 -0.56
CA VAL A 352 13.37 -10.09 -0.36
C VAL A 352 12.79 -9.74 1.03
N LEU A 353 11.95 -10.62 1.60
CA LEU A 353 11.41 -10.42 2.95
C LEU A 353 12.46 -10.65 4.05
N ALA A 354 13.53 -11.38 3.75
CA ALA A 354 14.64 -11.61 4.67
C ALA A 354 15.92 -11.95 3.88
N PRO A 355 16.62 -10.94 3.32
CA PRO A 355 17.76 -11.18 2.43
C PRO A 355 18.82 -12.06 3.05
N GLY A 356 19.21 -13.12 2.34
CA GLY A 356 20.18 -14.11 2.81
C GLY A 356 19.61 -15.12 3.82
N ALA A 357 18.30 -15.10 4.08
CA ALA A 357 17.62 -15.95 5.04
C ALA A 357 16.24 -16.41 4.56
N TRP A 358 16.08 -16.68 3.25
CA TRP A 358 14.81 -17.11 2.64
C TRP A 358 14.03 -18.23 3.36
N PRO A 359 14.62 -19.21 4.10
CA PRO A 359 13.82 -20.18 4.84
C PRO A 359 13.02 -19.56 6.00
N LEU A 360 13.47 -18.42 6.53
CA LEU A 360 12.84 -17.72 7.64
C LEU A 360 11.43 -17.22 7.31
N PRO A 361 11.17 -16.46 6.22
CA PRO A 361 9.82 -16.03 5.86
C PRO A 361 8.91 -17.22 5.53
N VAL A 362 9.42 -18.28 4.89
CA VAL A 362 8.64 -19.51 4.63
C VAL A 362 8.17 -20.13 5.95
N LEU A 363 9.08 -20.32 6.91
CA LEU A 363 8.76 -20.88 8.22
C LEU A 363 7.82 -19.95 9.00
N ALA A 364 8.04 -18.64 8.95
CA ALA A 364 7.19 -17.66 9.62
C ALA A 364 5.76 -17.65 9.05
N ILE A 365 5.58 -17.78 7.74
CA ILE A 365 4.27 -17.92 7.10
C ILE A 365 3.61 -19.22 7.56
N ALA A 366 4.33 -20.36 7.51
CA ALA A 366 3.79 -21.66 7.93
C ALA A 366 3.35 -21.66 9.40
N LEU A 367 4.19 -21.13 10.30
CA LEU A 367 3.87 -21.01 11.72
C LEU A 367 2.73 -20.02 11.97
N GLY A 368 2.69 -18.90 11.25
CA GLY A 368 1.60 -17.93 11.33
C GLY A 368 0.26 -18.55 10.92
N ILE A 369 0.22 -19.30 9.82
CA ILE A 369 -0.97 -20.03 9.37
C ILE A 369 -1.39 -21.06 10.42
N ALA A 370 -0.47 -21.91 10.89
CA ALA A 370 -0.78 -22.94 11.89
C ALA A 370 -1.30 -22.35 13.21
N GLY A 371 -0.65 -21.29 13.70
CA GLY A 371 -1.06 -20.58 14.91
C GLY A 371 -2.42 -19.89 14.77
N GLY A 372 -2.68 -19.28 13.62
CA GLY A 372 -3.97 -18.68 13.30
C GLY A 372 -5.11 -19.71 13.23
N LEU A 373 -4.89 -20.84 12.56
CA LEU A 373 -5.85 -21.95 12.48
C LEU A 373 -6.15 -22.54 13.86
N TRP A 374 -5.13 -22.74 14.69
CA TRP A 374 -5.31 -23.18 16.07
C TRP A 374 -6.19 -22.20 16.86
N ALA A 375 -5.94 -20.90 16.75
CA ALA A 375 -6.71 -19.89 17.46
C ALA A 375 -8.17 -19.84 16.99
N LEU A 376 -8.45 -19.97 15.68
CA LEU A 376 -9.82 -20.11 15.17
C LEU A 376 -10.51 -21.34 15.76
N PHE A 377 -9.83 -22.48 15.78
CA PHE A 377 -10.38 -23.73 16.30
C PHE A 377 -10.77 -23.63 17.78
N VAL A 378 -9.94 -22.98 18.60
CA VAL A 378 -10.20 -22.76 20.02
C VAL A 378 -11.29 -21.72 20.24
N LEU A 379 -11.26 -20.60 19.50
CA LEU A 379 -12.18 -19.47 19.69
C LEU A 379 -13.57 -19.69 19.06
N ARG A 380 -13.76 -20.68 18.19
CA ARG A 380 -15.08 -20.98 17.60
C ARG A 380 -16.16 -21.32 18.63
N ARG A 381 -15.75 -21.77 19.83
CA ARG A 381 -16.64 -22.11 20.95
C ARG A 381 -16.68 -21.05 22.05
N HIS A 382 -16.04 -19.89 21.85
CA HIS A 382 -15.98 -18.84 22.85
C HIS A 382 -17.36 -18.18 23.03
N PRO A 383 -17.84 -17.95 24.27
CA PRO A 383 -19.20 -17.44 24.52
C PRO A 383 -19.42 -16.00 24.05
N ASP A 384 -18.39 -15.15 24.09
CA ASP A 384 -18.45 -13.79 23.55
C ASP A 384 -18.38 -13.76 22.02
N ALA A 385 -19.51 -13.44 21.38
CA ALA A 385 -19.63 -13.31 19.92
C ALA A 385 -18.66 -12.27 19.32
N ARG A 386 -18.26 -11.23 20.07
CA ARG A 386 -17.27 -10.25 19.58
C ARG A 386 -15.89 -10.85 19.45
N VAL A 387 -15.51 -11.73 20.38
CA VAL A 387 -14.21 -12.44 20.33
C VAL A 387 -14.18 -13.31 19.08
N HIS A 388 -15.24 -14.07 18.85
CA HIS A 388 -15.38 -14.92 17.67
C HIS A 388 -15.34 -14.12 16.36
N GLN A 389 -16.10 -13.03 16.25
CA GLN A 389 -16.11 -12.17 15.07
C GLN A 389 -14.74 -11.53 14.80
N THR A 390 -14.05 -11.06 15.85
CA THR A 390 -12.71 -10.47 15.71
C THR A 390 -11.71 -11.49 15.18
N ALA A 391 -11.75 -12.73 15.68
CA ALA A 391 -10.89 -13.82 15.22
C ALA A 391 -11.12 -14.13 13.74
N TRP A 392 -12.39 -14.25 13.32
CA TRP A 392 -12.73 -14.48 11.91
C TRP A 392 -12.39 -13.31 10.99
N LEU A 393 -12.51 -12.07 11.44
CA LEU A 393 -12.11 -10.90 10.65
C LEU A 393 -10.59 -10.86 10.46
N LEU A 394 -9.81 -11.14 11.51
CA LEU A 394 -8.36 -11.26 11.39
C LEU A 394 -7.96 -12.37 10.42
N ALA A 395 -8.53 -13.57 10.54
CA ALA A 395 -8.26 -14.64 9.60
C ALA A 395 -8.73 -14.31 8.18
N GLY A 396 -9.98 -13.86 8.05
CA GLY A 396 -10.64 -13.52 6.79
C GLY A 396 -10.00 -12.35 6.04
N SER A 397 -9.24 -11.49 6.72
CA SER A 397 -8.45 -10.45 6.06
C SER A 397 -7.43 -11.00 5.05
N ASN A 398 -6.92 -12.22 5.26
CA ASN A 398 -6.03 -12.89 4.30
C ASN A 398 -6.73 -13.29 3.00
N VAL A 399 -8.07 -13.42 3.01
CA VAL A 399 -8.83 -13.68 1.77
C VAL A 399 -8.69 -12.52 0.80
N ALA A 400 -8.58 -11.28 1.28
CA ALA A 400 -8.34 -10.12 0.41
C ALA A 400 -7.01 -10.25 -0.36
N LEU A 401 -5.96 -10.75 0.30
CA LEU A 401 -4.67 -11.02 -0.33
C LEU A 401 -4.79 -12.14 -1.35
N LEU A 402 -5.43 -13.26 -1.00
CA LEU A 402 -5.60 -14.40 -1.91
C LEU A 402 -6.42 -14.03 -3.15
N VAL A 403 -7.50 -13.28 -2.98
CA VAL A 403 -8.32 -12.78 -4.11
C VAL A 403 -7.46 -11.93 -5.03
N TRP A 404 -6.65 -11.03 -4.48
CA TRP A 404 -5.74 -10.21 -5.28
C TRP A 404 -4.68 -11.03 -5.99
N VAL A 405 -4.12 -12.03 -5.30
CA VAL A 405 -3.12 -12.94 -5.86
C VAL A 405 -3.65 -13.69 -7.08
N LEU A 406 -4.88 -14.18 -6.98
CA LEU A 406 -5.54 -14.87 -8.08
C LEU A 406 -5.94 -13.91 -9.21
N ALA A 407 -6.48 -12.73 -8.87
CA ALA A 407 -6.94 -11.76 -9.86
C ALA A 407 -5.80 -11.09 -10.64
N THR A 408 -4.63 -10.91 -10.01
CA THR A 408 -3.48 -10.16 -10.58
C THR A 408 -2.26 -11.05 -10.81
N ARG A 409 -2.49 -12.35 -11.05
CA ARG A 409 -1.44 -13.35 -11.12
C ARG A 409 -0.29 -13.01 -12.08
N GLN A 410 -0.58 -12.53 -13.30
CA GLN A 410 0.49 -12.13 -14.23
C GLN A 410 1.28 -10.93 -13.72
N HIS A 411 0.60 -9.93 -13.17
CA HIS A 411 1.27 -8.81 -12.51
C HIS A 411 2.17 -9.31 -11.39
N ILE A 412 1.71 -10.25 -10.55
CA ILE A 412 2.56 -10.84 -9.50
C ILE A 412 3.75 -11.60 -10.08
N VAL A 413 3.59 -12.38 -11.15
CA VAL A 413 4.74 -13.07 -11.78
C VAL A 413 5.78 -12.05 -12.27
N LEU A 414 5.34 -10.96 -12.91
CA LEU A 414 6.25 -9.93 -13.43
C LEU A 414 6.92 -9.08 -12.33
N HIS A 415 6.30 -9.06 -11.15
CA HIS A 415 6.64 -8.15 -10.07
C HIS A 415 6.82 -8.87 -8.72
N ALA A 416 7.14 -10.16 -8.75
CA ALA A 416 7.15 -11.04 -7.59
C ALA A 416 8.08 -10.54 -6.49
N TRP A 417 9.21 -9.93 -6.89
CA TRP A 417 10.25 -9.39 -6.03
C TRP A 417 9.84 -8.21 -5.13
N PHE A 418 8.65 -7.62 -5.29
CA PHE A 418 8.07 -6.73 -4.27
C PHE A 418 6.64 -7.10 -3.87
N MET A 419 5.94 -7.87 -4.70
CA MET A 419 4.57 -8.29 -4.40
C MET A 419 4.51 -9.33 -3.29
N ASP A 420 5.62 -10.01 -2.99
CA ASP A 420 5.76 -10.92 -1.85
C ASP A 420 5.59 -10.23 -0.48
N ARG A 421 5.87 -8.93 -0.40
CA ARG A 421 5.71 -8.10 0.81
C ARG A 421 4.29 -8.15 1.38
N ILE A 422 3.29 -8.43 0.55
CA ILE A 422 1.90 -8.57 1.02
C ILE A 422 1.75 -9.72 2.03
N PHE A 423 2.62 -10.74 2.00
CA PHE A 423 2.61 -11.85 2.95
C PHE A 423 3.12 -11.49 4.34
N ALA A 424 3.74 -10.32 4.53
CA ALA A 424 4.05 -9.80 5.87
C ALA A 424 2.76 -9.70 6.72
N TRP A 425 1.61 -9.42 6.08
CA TRP A 425 0.32 -9.44 6.76
C TRP A 425 -0.13 -10.85 7.16
N THR A 426 0.15 -11.89 6.36
CA THR A 426 -0.15 -13.29 6.73
C THR A 426 0.62 -13.70 7.98
N ILE A 427 1.91 -13.35 8.05
CA ILE A 427 2.75 -13.56 9.23
C ILE A 427 2.16 -12.79 10.43
N ALA A 428 1.96 -11.49 10.27
CA ALA A 428 1.44 -10.58 11.28
C ALA A 428 0.09 -11.02 11.87
N SER A 429 -0.89 -11.27 11.00
CA SER A 429 -2.25 -11.66 11.39
C SER A 429 -2.29 -13.07 11.98
N GLY A 430 -1.47 -14.01 11.50
CA GLY A 430 -1.36 -15.36 12.03
C GLY A 430 -0.81 -15.39 13.46
N PHE A 431 0.36 -14.78 13.69
CA PHE A 431 0.94 -14.66 15.03
C PHE A 431 0.09 -13.81 15.97
N GLY A 432 -0.49 -12.72 15.47
CA GLY A 432 -1.42 -11.91 16.23
C GLY A 432 -2.66 -12.69 16.65
N LEU A 433 -3.26 -13.46 15.75
CA LEU A 433 -4.42 -14.30 16.04
C LEU A 433 -4.09 -15.42 17.03
N PHE A 434 -2.91 -16.04 16.93
CA PHE A 434 -2.41 -16.97 17.93
C PHE A 434 -2.36 -16.33 19.32
N ALA A 435 -1.71 -15.16 19.45
CA ALA A 435 -1.62 -14.45 20.73
C ALA A 435 -3.00 -14.05 21.28
N TYR A 436 -3.90 -13.62 20.39
CA TYR A 436 -5.29 -13.31 20.73
C TYR A 436 -6.03 -14.53 21.30
N GLY A 437 -5.91 -15.68 20.63
CA GLY A 437 -6.48 -16.96 21.07
C GLY A 437 -5.93 -17.44 22.41
N ALA A 438 -4.62 -17.34 22.61
CA ALA A 438 -3.96 -17.75 23.85
C ALA A 438 -4.45 -16.98 25.07
N ILE A 439 -4.69 -15.67 24.94
CA ILE A 439 -5.22 -14.85 26.03
C ILE A 439 -6.72 -15.09 26.22
N LYS A 440 -7.52 -15.07 25.15
CA LYS A 440 -8.97 -15.15 25.26
C LYS A 440 -9.47 -16.52 25.72
N ARG A 441 -8.76 -17.60 25.39
CA ARG A 441 -9.06 -18.95 25.91
C ARG A 441 -9.07 -19.00 27.44
N ARG A 442 -8.20 -18.24 28.12
CA ARG A 442 -8.12 -18.23 29.59
C ARG A 442 -9.26 -17.46 30.26
N SER A 443 -10.02 -16.69 29.48
CA SER A 443 -11.15 -15.87 29.95
C SER A 443 -12.51 -16.50 29.66
N ALA A 444 -12.54 -17.61 28.91
CA ALA A 444 -13.71 -18.45 28.69
C ALA A 444 -13.74 -19.54 29.75
#